data_AF-A0A094K562-F1
#
_entry.id   AF-A0A094K562-F1
#
_cell.length_a   1.000
_cell.length_b   1.000
_cell.length_c   1.000
_cell.angle_alpha   90.00
_cell.angle_beta   90.00
_cell.angle_gamma   90.00
#
_symmetry.space_group_name_H-M   'P 1'
#
loop_
_entity.id
_entity.type
_entity.pdbx_description
1 polymer ?
#
loop_
_entity_poly.entity_id
_entity_poly.type
_entity_poly.pdbx_seq_one_letter_code
_entity_poly.pdbx_strand_id
1 'polypeptide(L)' 'MLIVESHIDVPTKADGVEGSMRIFLFHPSIPGYPNA' A
#
# COMPACT_ATOMS: atom_id res chain seq x y z
N MET A 1 3.55 16.38 -7.05
CA MET A 1 3.78 14.93 -7.22
C MET A 1 2.57 14.36 -7.93
N LEU A 2 2.74 13.52 -8.97
CA LEU A 2 1.61 12.98 -9.75
C LEU A 2 1.02 11.70 -9.15
N ILE A 3 1.69 11.10 -8.16
CA ILE A 3 1.33 9.84 -7.50
C ILE A 3 1.65 9.98 -6.01
N VAL A 4 0.76 9.53 -5.13
CA VAL A 4 0.99 9.30 -3.71
C VAL A 4 1.28 7.82 -3.51
N GLU A 5 2.45 7.51 -2.96
CA GLU A 5 2.79 6.15 -2.57
C GLU A 5 2.47 5.94 -1.08
N SER A 6 1.88 4.79 -0.77
CA SER A 6 1.73 4.28 0.58
C SER A 6 2.01 2.78 0.61
N HIS A 7 2.26 2.25 1.80
CA HIS A 7 2.38 0.82 1.98
C HIS A 7 1.80 0.37 3.32
N ILE A 8 1.42 -0.90 3.38
CA ILE A 8 1.03 -1.58 4.61
C ILE A 8 1.68 -2.95 4.66
N ASP A 9 2.18 -3.30 5.84
CA ASP A 9 2.64 -4.64 6.13
C ASP A 9 1.48 -5.43 6.73
N VAL A 10 1.22 -6.61 6.17
CA VAL A 10 0.18 -7.52 6.65
C VAL A 10 0.81 -8.83 7.08
N PRO A 11 0.42 -9.38 8.24
CA PRO A 11 0.85 -10.71 8.65
C PRO A 11 0.26 -11.77 7.70
N THR A 12 1.04 -12.79 7.39
CA THR A 12 0.62 -13.91 6.54
C THR A 12 0.90 -15.24 7.20
N LYS A 13 0.16 -16.28 6.80
CA LYS A 13 0.38 -17.64 7.26
C LYS A 13 0.26 -18.61 6.08
N ALA A 14 1.30 -19.38 5.82
CA ALA A 14 1.33 -20.42 4.78
C ALA A 14 1.87 -21.71 5.39
N ASP A 15 1.15 -22.82 5.26
CA ASP A 15 1.51 -24.13 5.80
C ASP A 15 1.96 -24.11 7.28
N GLY A 16 1.29 -23.29 8.09
CA GLY A 16 1.61 -23.14 9.52
C GLY A 16 2.80 -22.24 9.83
N VAL A 17 3.50 -21.73 8.81
CA VAL A 17 4.62 -20.80 8.95
C VAL A 17 4.09 -19.36 8.91
N GLU A 18 4.45 -18.57 9.92
CA GLU A 18 4.16 -17.14 9.98
C GLU A 18 5.10 -16.35 9.07
N GLY A 19 4.55 -15.34 8.39
CA GLY A 19 5.27 -14.47 7.47
C GLY A 19 4.74 -13.04 7.51
N SER A 20 5.36 -12.18 6.71
CA SER A 20 4.92 -10.80 6.49
C SER A 20 4.94 -10.49 5.00
N MET A 21 3.91 -9.80 4.52
CA MET A 21 3.81 -9.33 3.15
C MET A 21 3.62 -7.81 3.17
N ARG A 22 4.41 -7.11 2.34
CA ARG A 22 4.24 -5.67 2.13
C ARG A 22 3.43 -5.41 0.88
N ILE A 23 2.36 -4.63 1.02
CA ILE A 23 1.50 -4.19 -0.07
C ILE A 23 1.80 -2.72 -0.34
N PHE A 24 2.12 -2.38 -1.60
CA PHE A 24 2.32 -1.01 -2.05
C PHE A 24 1.08 -0.51 -2.79
N LEU A 25 0.60 0.69 -2.46
CA LEU A 25 -0.50 1.35 -3.13
C LEU A 25 -0.02 2.68 -3.71
N PHE A 26 -0.24 2.83 -5.01
CA PHE A 26 0.07 4.03 -5.77
C PHE A 26 -1.24 4.71 -6.17
N HIS A 27 -1.54 5.83 -5.51
CA HIS A 27 -2.75 6.60 -5.75
C HIS A 27 -2.44 7.83 -6.61
N PRO A 28 -3.15 8.10 -7.71
CA PRO A 28 -2.91 9.30 -8.52
C PRO A 28 -3.17 10.58 -7.70
N SER A 29 -2.30 11.59 -7.85
CA SER A 29 -2.44 12.89 -7.16
C SER A 29 -2.82 13.97 -8.15
N ILE A 30 -3.99 14.57 -7.97
CA ILE A 30 -4.44 15.74 -8.73
C ILE A 30 -4.25 17.01 -7.89
N PRO A 31 -3.46 18.00 -8.35
CA PRO A 31 -3.29 19.26 -7.63
C PRO A 31 -4.63 19.93 -7.33
N GLY A 32 -4.85 20.32 -6.07
CA GLY A 32 -6.09 20.94 -5.61
C GLY A 32 -7.22 19.97 -5.26
N TYR A 33 -7.06 18.66 -5.50
CA TYR A 33 -8.06 17.63 -5.17
C TYR A 33 -7.42 16.52 -4.33
N PRO A 34 -7.34 16.70 -2.99
CA PRO A 34 -6.57 15.82 -2.11
C PRO A 34 -7.14 14.40 -1.94
N ASN A 35 -8.39 14.15 -2.36
CA ASN A 35 -9.08 12.87 -2.22
C ASN A 35 -9.65 12.33 -3.55
N ALA A 36 -9.16 12.84 -4.69
CA ALA A 36 -9.55 12.37 -6.02
C ALA A 36 -8.79 11.11 -6.40
#